data_AF-A0A662LWS1-F1
#
_entry.id   AF-A0A662LWS1-F1
#
_cell.length_a   1.000
_cell.length_b   1.000
_cell.length_c   1.000
_cell.angle_alpha   90.00
_cell.angle_beta   90.00
_cell.angle_gamma   90.00
#
_symmetry.space_group_name_H-M   'P 1'
#
loop_
_entity.id
_entity.type
_entity.pdbx_description
1 polymer ?
#
loop_
_entity_poly.entity_id
_entity_poly.type
_entity_poly.pdbx_seq_one_letter_code
_entity_poly.pdbx_strand_id
1 'polypeptide(L)'
;TIERRDDKTVEDVKAGVLYDTSRTLALDLSDRGEVIALFDADGNLVDTANASYLGRDGWAAGSASTFATMERTDPLGPDTADNWHTNTGIVTRGLDEKGRPVTGTAGAPNSPALEDLEELAGIEPAAVRAGETVKVDFPLPRQDRRETGWPWVNVDRPGFGDLAGGGGGLDMSVYSFSGHYENGDTYVLDIGTANLSPGRHIFWIVFGQGKALMVPIVVTP
;
A
#
# COMPACT_ATOMS: atom_id res chain seq x y z
N THR A 1 16.46 1.09 7.74
CA THR A 1 16.23 -0.06 6.83
C THR A 1 17.32 -1.09 7.02
N ILE A 2 17.03 -2.35 6.71
CA ILE A 2 18.02 -3.42 6.61
C ILE A 2 18.05 -3.87 5.15
N GLU A 3 19.23 -3.94 4.55
CA GLU A 3 19.40 -4.40 3.17
C GLU A 3 20.41 -5.54 3.10
N ARG A 4 20.20 -6.42 2.12
CA ARG A 4 21.08 -7.57 1.92
C ARG A 4 22.13 -7.25 0.87
N ARG A 5 23.38 -7.65 1.13
CA ARG A 5 24.57 -7.52 0.25
C ARG A 5 25.09 -6.10 0.07
N ASP A 6 24.28 -5.17 -0.42
CA ASP A 6 24.68 -3.79 -0.68
C ASP A 6 23.53 -2.80 -0.44
N ASP A 7 23.88 -1.51 -0.44
CA ASP A 7 22.99 -0.38 -0.11
C ASP A 7 22.42 0.24 -1.39
N LYS A 8 21.71 -0.57 -2.18
CA LYS A 8 21.18 -0.19 -3.50
C LYS A 8 19.77 -0.67 -3.77
N THR A 9 19.18 -1.48 -2.88
CA THR A 9 17.82 -1.99 -3.09
C THR A 9 16.81 -0.85 -3.02
N VAL A 10 16.97 0.04 -2.03
CA VAL A 10 16.28 1.33 -1.95
C VAL A 10 17.29 2.46 -2.12
N GLU A 11 17.51 2.89 -3.36
CA GLU A 11 18.69 3.67 -3.77
C GLU A 11 18.79 5.07 -3.14
N ASP A 12 17.67 5.68 -2.78
CA ASP A 12 17.58 7.02 -2.18
C ASP A 12 17.46 6.99 -0.65
N VAL A 13 17.51 5.80 -0.03
CA VAL A 13 17.42 5.61 1.41
C VAL A 13 18.59 4.76 1.91
N LYS A 14 19.58 5.42 2.51
CA LYS A 14 20.73 4.74 3.13
C LYS A 14 20.31 3.62 4.09
N ALA A 15 20.84 2.43 3.88
CA ALA A 15 20.69 1.27 4.75
C ALA A 15 21.23 1.56 6.16
N GLY A 16 20.42 1.24 7.17
CA GLY A 16 20.84 1.25 8.57
C GLY A 16 21.74 0.07 8.91
N VAL A 17 21.48 -1.08 8.27
CA VAL A 17 22.26 -2.32 8.42
C VAL A 17 22.40 -2.99 7.05
N LEU A 18 23.62 -3.42 6.73
CA LEU A 18 23.89 -4.36 5.63
C LEU A 18 24.23 -5.73 6.19
N TYR A 19 23.62 -6.77 5.65
CA TYR A 19 23.88 -8.15 6.07
C TYR A 19 24.19 -9.06 4.87
N ASP A 20 24.85 -10.18 5.15
CA ASP A 20 25.30 -11.15 4.15
C ASP A 20 26.12 -10.52 2.99
N THR A 21 27.01 -9.58 3.32
CA THR A 21 27.86 -8.87 2.34
C THR A 21 28.86 -9.77 1.64
N SER A 22 29.27 -10.88 2.28
CA SER A 22 30.17 -11.90 1.71
C SER A 22 29.45 -13.01 0.93
N ARG A 23 28.10 -13.05 0.92
CA ARG A 23 27.28 -14.11 0.30
C ARG A 23 27.57 -15.52 0.84
N THR A 24 28.01 -15.59 2.08
CA THR A 24 28.39 -16.87 2.71
C THR A 24 27.26 -17.45 3.56
N LEU A 25 26.22 -16.67 3.84
CA LEU A 25 25.11 -17.07 4.69
C LEU A 25 23.83 -17.14 3.86
N ALA A 26 23.06 -18.22 3.98
CA ALA A 26 21.77 -18.37 3.32
C ALA A 26 20.67 -17.61 4.08
N LEU A 27 20.83 -16.28 4.20
CA LEU A 27 19.93 -15.37 4.93
C LEU A 27 18.95 -14.67 3.98
N ASP A 28 18.46 -15.38 2.98
CA ASP A 28 17.46 -14.83 2.07
C ASP A 28 16.15 -14.59 2.84
N LEU A 29 15.50 -13.44 2.59
CA LEU A 29 14.13 -13.17 3.01
C LEU A 29 13.22 -13.55 1.84
N SER A 30 12.56 -14.69 1.92
CA SER A 30 11.77 -15.29 0.86
C SER A 30 10.29 -14.89 0.95
N ASP A 31 9.58 -15.04 -0.16
CA ASP A 31 8.12 -14.85 -0.20
C ASP A 31 7.36 -15.91 0.63
N ARG A 32 8.05 -16.94 1.13
CA ARG A 32 7.46 -17.93 2.06
C ARG A 32 7.42 -17.45 3.50
N GLY A 33 7.96 -16.27 3.78
CA GLY A 33 7.99 -15.69 5.11
C GLY A 33 9.14 -16.21 5.95
N GLU A 34 9.78 -15.29 6.65
CA GLU A 34 10.77 -15.57 7.68
C GLU A 34 10.30 -14.91 8.98
N VAL A 35 10.93 -15.30 10.09
CA VAL A 35 10.81 -14.58 11.35
C VAL A 35 12.05 -13.72 11.52
N ILE A 36 11.83 -12.42 11.69
CA ILE A 36 12.91 -11.47 12.02
C ILE A 36 12.81 -11.18 13.51
N ALA A 37 13.93 -11.27 14.24
CA ALA A 37 13.97 -10.98 15.66
C ALA A 37 15.00 -9.88 15.95
N LEU A 38 14.59 -8.91 16.76
CA LEU A 38 15.44 -7.84 17.26
C LEU A 38 15.87 -8.17 18.68
N PHE A 39 17.17 -8.14 18.94
CA PHE A 39 17.75 -8.36 20.26
C PHE A 39 18.46 -7.09 20.75
N ASP A 40 18.46 -6.87 22.07
CA ASP A 40 19.26 -5.82 22.69
C ASP A 40 20.74 -6.23 22.84
N ALA A 41 21.56 -5.34 23.41
CA ALA A 41 22.99 -5.58 23.60
C ALA A 41 23.30 -6.70 24.60
N ASP A 42 22.36 -7.03 25.50
CA ASP A 42 22.49 -8.10 26.49
C ASP A 42 21.97 -9.44 25.94
N GLY A 43 21.41 -9.44 24.72
CA GLY A 43 20.86 -10.61 24.04
C GLY A 43 19.41 -10.92 24.40
N ASN A 44 18.69 -10.01 25.05
CA ASN A 44 17.26 -10.18 25.30
C ASN A 44 16.47 -9.89 24.03
N LEU A 45 15.40 -10.67 23.80
CA LEU A 45 14.47 -10.42 22.70
C LEU A 45 13.68 -9.13 22.98
N VAL A 46 13.76 -8.18 22.04
CA VAL A 46 13.07 -6.89 22.09
C VAL A 46 11.79 -6.91 21.27
N ASP A 47 11.86 -7.43 20.05
CA ASP A 47 10.73 -7.45 19.12
C ASP A 47 10.88 -8.58 18.09
N THR A 48 9.77 -8.96 17.47
CA THR A 48 9.75 -9.91 16.34
C THR A 48 8.88 -9.40 15.21
N ALA A 49 9.18 -9.78 13.98
CA ALA A 49 8.26 -9.65 12.86
C ALA A 49 7.91 -11.04 12.33
N ASN A 50 6.60 -11.25 12.09
CA ASN A 50 6.03 -12.46 11.50
C ASN A 50 6.13 -13.72 12.39
N ALA A 51 6.46 -13.58 13.68
CA ALA A 51 6.60 -14.71 14.61
C ALA A 51 5.27 -15.33 15.05
N SER A 52 4.16 -14.59 14.99
CA SER A 52 2.83 -15.14 15.27
C SER A 52 2.22 -15.90 14.09
N TYR A 53 2.80 -15.76 12.90
CA TYR A 53 2.32 -16.38 11.67
C TYR A 53 2.94 -17.76 11.40
N LEU A 54 3.43 -18.43 12.44
CA LEU A 54 4.06 -19.75 12.34
C LEU A 54 3.06 -20.82 11.90
N GLY A 55 3.47 -21.65 10.93
CA GLY A 55 2.65 -22.75 10.39
C GLY A 55 1.77 -22.34 9.20
N ARG A 56 1.87 -21.09 8.74
CA ARG A 56 1.32 -20.62 7.47
C ARG A 56 2.46 -20.26 6.53
N ASP A 57 2.22 -20.36 5.23
CA ASP A 57 3.16 -19.90 4.22
C ASP A 57 3.02 -18.38 4.06
N GLY A 58 4.13 -17.66 4.07
CA GLY A 58 4.20 -16.24 3.73
C GLY A 58 4.39 -15.28 4.91
N TRP A 59 4.32 -14.00 4.56
CA TRP A 59 4.30 -12.88 5.49
C TRP A 59 2.86 -12.61 5.97
N ALA A 60 2.69 -12.15 7.21
CA ALA A 60 1.37 -11.83 7.77
C ALA A 60 0.60 -10.76 6.98
N ALA A 61 1.30 -9.85 6.30
CA ALA A 61 0.76 -8.94 5.30
C ALA A 61 1.82 -8.63 4.23
N GLY A 62 1.57 -7.64 3.38
CA GLY A 62 2.35 -7.39 2.17
C GLY A 62 1.75 -8.07 0.94
N SER A 63 2.31 -7.79 -0.23
CA SER A 63 1.82 -8.36 -1.49
C SER A 63 2.93 -8.51 -2.51
N ALA A 64 3.20 -9.76 -2.91
CA ALA A 64 4.14 -10.05 -3.98
C ALA A 64 3.63 -9.59 -5.37
N SER A 65 2.31 -9.51 -5.56
CA SER A 65 1.72 -9.12 -6.85
C SER A 65 1.83 -7.62 -7.11
N THR A 66 1.75 -6.80 -6.06
CA THR A 66 1.87 -5.33 -6.12
C THR A 66 3.21 -4.83 -5.58
N PHE A 67 4.10 -5.74 -5.16
CA PHE A 67 5.36 -5.45 -4.49
C PHE A 67 5.19 -4.53 -3.25
N ALA A 68 4.09 -4.70 -2.53
CA ALA A 68 3.76 -3.92 -1.34
C ALA A 68 4.37 -4.53 -0.08
N THR A 69 4.88 -3.67 0.81
CA THR A 69 5.48 -4.09 2.08
C THR A 69 4.44 -4.51 3.12
N MET A 70 4.88 -5.38 4.04
CA MET A 70 4.20 -5.64 5.31
C MET A 70 4.56 -4.52 6.30
N GLU A 71 3.55 -3.84 6.84
CA GLU A 71 3.75 -2.70 7.74
C GLU A 71 2.97 -2.90 9.05
N ARG A 72 3.61 -2.57 10.19
CA ARG A 72 3.01 -2.70 11.52
C ARG A 72 2.06 -1.54 11.78
N THR A 73 0.84 -1.85 12.21
CA THR A 73 -0.21 -0.88 12.51
C THR A 73 0.07 -0.14 13.82
N ASP A 74 0.17 -0.87 14.94
CA ASP A 74 0.58 -0.33 16.24
C ASP A 74 2.04 -0.71 16.51
N PRO A 75 2.98 0.26 16.45
CA PRO A 75 4.41 -0.01 16.67
C PRO A 75 4.74 -0.49 18.09
N LEU A 76 3.86 -0.25 19.07
CA LEU A 76 3.99 -0.71 20.46
C LEU A 76 3.16 -1.96 20.75
N GLY A 77 2.33 -2.38 19.80
CA GLY A 77 1.51 -3.57 19.88
C GLY A 77 2.32 -4.87 19.72
N PRO A 78 1.74 -6.01 20.08
CA PRO A 78 2.39 -7.31 19.92
C PRO A 78 2.56 -7.68 18.43
N ASP A 79 3.49 -8.58 18.14
CA ASP A 79 3.62 -9.21 16.82
C ASP A 79 2.51 -10.24 16.61
N THR A 80 1.30 -9.77 16.27
CA THR A 80 0.15 -10.60 15.86
C THR A 80 -0.19 -10.31 14.40
N ALA A 81 -0.72 -11.28 13.67
CA ALA A 81 -1.13 -11.10 12.26
C ALA A 81 -2.03 -9.86 12.07
N ASP A 82 -2.94 -9.62 13.02
CA ASP A 82 -3.86 -8.47 12.99
C ASP A 82 -3.17 -7.12 13.22
N ASN A 83 -1.93 -7.10 13.74
CA ASN A 83 -1.13 -5.89 13.90
C ASN A 83 -0.27 -5.58 12.66
N TRP A 84 -0.50 -6.29 11.56
CA TRP A 84 0.16 -6.07 10.28
C TRP A 84 -0.86 -5.75 9.19
N HIS A 85 -0.51 -4.80 8.34
CA HIS A 85 -1.27 -4.47 7.14
C HIS A 85 -0.35 -4.37 5.92
N THR A 86 -0.94 -4.42 4.73
CA THR A 86 -0.24 -4.24 3.47
C THR A 86 -0.18 -2.75 3.14
N ASN A 87 1.00 -2.21 2.82
CA ASN A 87 1.09 -0.83 2.35
C ASN A 87 0.25 -0.64 1.08
N THR A 88 -0.70 0.29 1.12
CA THR A 88 -1.64 0.58 0.03
C THR A 88 -1.08 1.58 -0.98
N GLY A 89 0.19 1.93 -0.86
CA GLY A 89 0.95 2.84 -1.70
C GLY A 89 0.49 4.30 -1.69
N ILE A 90 -0.39 4.68 -0.77
CA ILE A 90 -0.81 6.06 -0.52
C ILE A 90 0.31 6.84 0.16
N VAL A 91 0.88 6.26 1.22
CA VAL A 91 2.04 6.80 1.95
C VAL A 91 3.24 5.93 1.62
N THR A 92 4.17 6.47 0.84
CA THR A 92 5.35 5.75 0.35
C THR A 92 6.62 6.57 0.49
N ARG A 93 7.74 5.87 0.68
CA ARG A 93 9.08 6.44 0.73
C ARG A 93 10.08 5.42 0.20
N GLY A 94 10.88 5.87 -0.76
CA GLY A 94 11.98 5.13 -1.34
C GLY A 94 11.82 4.93 -2.85
N LEU A 95 12.95 4.82 -3.53
CA LEU A 95 13.09 4.45 -4.94
C LEU A 95 13.86 3.14 -5.01
N ASP A 96 13.44 2.22 -5.87
CA ASP A 96 14.19 1.01 -6.18
C ASP A 96 15.46 1.32 -6.98
N GLU A 97 16.31 0.30 -7.23
CA GLU A 97 17.55 0.43 -8.02
C GLU A 97 17.37 0.98 -9.47
N LYS A 98 16.13 1.15 -9.92
CA LYS A 98 15.77 1.69 -11.24
C LYS A 98 15.13 3.08 -11.12
N GLY A 99 15.15 3.70 -9.95
CA GLY A 99 14.53 4.98 -9.67
C GLY A 99 13.01 4.95 -9.61
N ARG A 100 12.39 3.78 -9.43
CA ARG A 100 10.92 3.65 -9.36
C ARG A 100 10.45 3.67 -7.92
N PRO A 101 9.36 4.37 -7.57
CA PRO A 101 8.83 4.36 -6.21
C PRO A 101 8.57 2.95 -5.68
N VAL A 102 8.96 2.70 -4.43
CA VAL A 102 8.62 1.46 -3.71
C VAL A 102 7.24 1.60 -3.04
N THR A 103 6.46 0.53 -3.04
CA THR A 103 5.18 0.46 -2.31
C THR A 103 5.44 0.11 -0.84
N GLY A 104 6.04 1.06 -0.11
CA GLY A 104 6.41 0.92 1.29
C GLY A 104 7.02 2.21 1.86
N THR A 105 7.29 2.23 3.16
CA THR A 105 7.79 3.41 3.90
C THR A 105 9.26 3.29 4.32
N ALA A 106 10.15 3.00 3.38
CA ALA A 106 11.56 2.70 3.68
C ALA A 106 12.22 3.81 4.53
N GLY A 107 12.68 3.45 5.74
CA GLY A 107 13.39 4.37 6.65
C GLY A 107 12.52 5.46 7.28
N ALA A 108 11.20 5.41 7.07
CA ALA A 108 10.20 6.23 7.74
C ALA A 108 9.37 5.37 8.70
N PRO A 109 8.53 5.97 9.56
CA PRO A 109 7.47 5.22 10.24
C PRO A 109 6.58 4.50 9.23
N ASN A 110 6.06 3.34 9.62
CA ASN A 110 5.06 2.59 8.86
C ASN A 110 3.85 3.47 8.51
N SER A 111 3.23 3.20 7.36
CA SER A 111 2.03 3.93 6.96
C SER A 111 0.87 3.64 7.92
N PRO A 112 -0.08 4.59 8.09
CA PRO A 112 -1.32 4.30 8.79
C PRO A 112 -2.15 3.28 8.01
N ALA A 113 -3.00 2.52 8.70
CA ALA A 113 -3.96 1.66 8.04
C ALA A 113 -4.95 2.50 7.20
N LEU A 114 -5.61 1.87 6.23
CA LEU A 114 -6.50 2.59 5.32
C LEU A 114 -7.68 3.27 6.03
N GLU A 115 -8.20 2.61 7.07
CA GLU A 115 -9.25 3.12 7.95
C GLU A 115 -8.80 4.40 8.69
N ASP A 116 -7.57 4.43 9.20
CA ASP A 116 -7.00 5.60 9.87
C ASP A 116 -6.83 6.77 8.88
N LEU A 117 -6.41 6.49 7.65
CA LEU A 117 -6.27 7.50 6.60
C LEU A 117 -7.62 8.09 6.19
N GLU A 118 -8.65 7.25 6.14
CA GLU A 118 -10.03 7.67 5.87
C GLU A 118 -10.53 8.63 6.96
N GLU A 119 -10.39 8.23 8.23
CA GLU A 119 -10.80 9.05 9.38
C GLU A 119 -10.04 10.38 9.38
N LEU A 120 -8.73 10.34 9.13
CA LEU A 120 -7.89 11.54 9.07
C LEU A 120 -8.28 12.49 7.93
N ALA A 121 -8.69 11.96 6.79
CA ALA A 121 -9.10 12.77 5.65
C ALA A 121 -10.43 13.50 5.91
N GLY A 122 -11.35 12.90 6.68
CA GLY A 122 -12.59 13.53 7.10
C GLY A 122 -13.49 13.99 5.94
N ILE A 123 -13.41 13.33 4.79
CA ILE A 123 -14.15 13.70 3.58
C ILE A 123 -15.53 13.04 3.61
N GLU A 124 -16.58 13.86 3.59
CA GLU A 124 -17.96 13.40 3.48
C GLU A 124 -18.20 12.70 2.12
N PRO A 125 -18.76 11.48 2.11
CA PRO A 125 -19.03 10.77 0.86
C PRO A 125 -20.04 11.49 -0.03
N ALA A 126 -19.75 11.57 -1.33
CA ALA A 126 -20.70 12.06 -2.31
C ALA A 126 -21.78 11.00 -2.61
N ALA A 127 -23.06 11.39 -2.60
CA ALA A 127 -24.14 10.51 -3.03
C ALA A 127 -24.17 10.42 -4.56
N VAL A 128 -24.13 9.20 -5.10
CA VAL A 128 -24.07 8.93 -6.55
C VAL A 128 -25.11 7.87 -6.90
N ARG A 129 -25.92 8.10 -7.94
CA ARG A 129 -26.86 7.07 -8.39
C ARG A 129 -26.14 6.01 -9.20
N ALA A 130 -26.51 4.74 -9.02
CA ALA A 130 -25.99 3.65 -9.82
C ALA A 130 -26.16 3.95 -11.33
N GLY A 131 -25.06 3.87 -12.08
CA GLY A 131 -25.02 4.16 -13.51
C GLY A 131 -24.51 5.56 -13.86
N GLU A 132 -24.37 6.46 -12.89
CA GLU A 132 -23.65 7.73 -13.07
C GLU A 132 -22.13 7.49 -13.17
N THR A 133 -21.41 8.46 -13.75
CA THR A 133 -19.95 8.48 -13.80
C THR A 133 -19.44 9.52 -12.84
N VAL A 134 -18.57 9.11 -11.91
CA VAL A 134 -17.85 10.04 -11.04
C VAL A 134 -16.59 10.47 -11.77
N LYS A 135 -16.45 11.78 -12.02
CA LYS A 135 -15.26 12.35 -12.65
C LYS A 135 -14.32 12.92 -11.59
N VAL A 136 -13.04 12.56 -11.68
CA VAL A 136 -12.02 13.05 -10.76
C VAL A 136 -10.89 13.66 -11.55
N ASP A 137 -10.74 14.97 -11.43
CA ASP A 137 -9.71 15.76 -12.12
C ASP A 137 -8.51 15.96 -11.21
N PHE A 138 -7.29 15.73 -11.71
CA PHE A 138 -6.07 15.97 -10.95
C PHE A 138 -4.86 16.35 -11.82
N PRO A 139 -3.89 17.10 -11.25
CA PRO A 139 -2.72 17.55 -11.98
C PRO A 139 -1.72 16.39 -12.13
N LEU A 140 -1.84 15.66 -13.24
CA LEU A 140 -0.86 14.67 -13.67
C LEU A 140 -0.33 15.04 -15.07
N PRO A 141 0.62 16.00 -15.16
CA PRO A 141 1.25 16.38 -16.42
C PRO A 141 1.81 15.18 -17.16
N ARG A 142 1.85 15.25 -18.49
CA ARG A 142 2.33 14.13 -19.33
C ARG A 142 3.80 13.78 -19.07
N GLN A 143 4.58 14.75 -18.63
CA GLN A 143 5.97 14.53 -18.25
C GLN A 143 6.04 13.71 -16.97
N ASP A 144 5.40 14.18 -15.88
CA ASP A 144 5.29 13.46 -14.61
C ASP A 144 4.77 12.04 -14.83
N ARG A 145 3.72 11.85 -15.63
CA ARG A 145 3.14 10.52 -15.96
C ARG A 145 4.13 9.58 -16.64
N ARG A 146 5.09 10.09 -17.41
CA ARG A 146 6.14 9.26 -18.03
C ARG A 146 7.16 8.77 -17.01
N GLU A 147 7.35 9.53 -15.94
CA GLU A 147 8.28 9.22 -14.85
C GLU A 147 7.60 8.34 -13.79
N THR A 148 6.37 8.67 -13.38
CA THR A 148 5.63 7.99 -12.31
C THR A 148 4.78 6.82 -12.78
N GLY A 149 4.48 6.73 -14.08
CA GLY A 149 3.56 5.76 -14.65
C GLY A 149 2.10 6.21 -14.62
N TRP A 150 1.18 5.30 -14.94
CA TRP A 150 -0.26 5.56 -14.88
C TRP A 150 -0.74 5.63 -13.42
N PRO A 151 -1.77 6.45 -13.13
CA PRO A 151 -2.40 6.42 -11.82
C PRO A 151 -3.00 5.04 -11.58
N TRP A 152 -3.01 4.63 -10.32
CA TRP A 152 -3.58 3.37 -9.89
C TRP A 152 -4.60 3.63 -8.79
N VAL A 153 -5.57 2.73 -8.70
CA VAL A 153 -6.74 2.90 -7.83
C VAL A 153 -6.79 1.75 -6.85
N ASN A 154 -6.74 2.05 -5.55
CA ASN A 154 -7.18 1.12 -4.53
C ASN A 154 -8.64 1.36 -4.24
N VAL A 155 -9.37 0.29 -4.04
CA VAL A 155 -10.76 0.34 -3.63
C VAL A 155 -10.90 -0.23 -2.25
N ASP A 156 -11.61 0.50 -1.40
CA ASP A 156 -12.02 0.04 -0.10
C ASP A 156 -13.54 0.12 0.04
N ARG A 157 -14.06 -0.82 0.83
CA ARG A 157 -15.49 -0.96 1.08
C ARG A 157 -15.71 -1.25 2.58
N PRO A 158 -15.77 -0.19 3.41
CA PRO A 158 -15.97 -0.35 4.84
C PRO A 158 -17.19 -1.20 5.18
N GLY A 159 -17.02 -2.16 6.10
CA GLY A 159 -18.06 -3.11 6.50
C GLY A 159 -18.28 -4.27 5.51
N PHE A 160 -17.41 -4.44 4.52
CA PHE A 160 -17.46 -5.51 3.53
C PHE A 160 -16.05 -6.11 3.32
N GLY A 161 -15.64 -7.04 4.19
CA GLY A 161 -14.41 -7.82 3.97
C GLY A 161 -13.42 -7.94 5.14
N ASP A 162 -13.75 -7.49 6.35
CA ASP A 162 -12.84 -7.62 7.51
C ASP A 162 -12.81 -9.06 8.06
N LEU A 163 -12.03 -9.90 7.39
CA LEU A 163 -11.38 -11.03 8.03
C LEU A 163 -9.88 -10.79 7.96
N ALA A 164 -9.35 -10.24 9.06
CA ALA A 164 -7.98 -10.42 9.57
C ALA A 164 -6.89 -10.69 8.52
N GLY A 165 -6.11 -9.65 8.20
CA GLY A 165 -4.82 -9.80 7.53
C GLY A 165 -4.91 -10.20 6.05
N GLY A 166 -4.85 -9.20 5.17
CA GLY A 166 -4.40 -9.39 3.79
C GLY A 166 -5.35 -10.15 2.86
N GLY A 167 -6.17 -9.42 2.10
CA GLY A 167 -6.60 -9.88 0.78
C GLY A 167 -7.89 -10.71 0.71
N GLY A 168 -8.87 -10.45 1.59
CA GLY A 168 -10.27 -10.81 1.34
C GLY A 168 -10.79 -10.04 0.12
N GLY A 169 -10.54 -10.58 -1.08
CA GLY A 169 -10.62 -9.83 -2.33
C GLY A 169 -12.03 -9.34 -2.65
N LEU A 170 -12.19 -8.02 -2.69
CA LEU A 170 -13.25 -7.39 -3.47
C LEU A 170 -13.20 -7.97 -4.89
N ASP A 171 -14.37 -8.25 -5.48
CA ASP A 171 -14.42 -8.61 -6.90
C ASP A 171 -14.05 -7.36 -7.73
N MET A 172 -12.76 -7.26 -8.06
CA MET A 172 -12.24 -6.11 -8.80
C MET A 172 -12.84 -6.00 -10.20
N SER A 173 -13.47 -7.06 -10.75
CA SER A 173 -14.06 -7.05 -12.09
C SER A 173 -15.32 -6.20 -12.20
N VAL A 174 -15.97 -5.86 -11.09
CA VAL A 174 -17.15 -4.98 -11.09
C VAL A 174 -16.79 -3.50 -11.23
N TYR A 175 -15.54 -3.14 -10.91
CA TYR A 175 -15.07 -1.76 -10.98
C TYR A 175 -14.61 -1.42 -12.40
N SER A 176 -15.03 -0.26 -12.89
CA SER A 176 -14.71 0.23 -14.22
C SER A 176 -14.07 1.61 -14.12
N PHE A 177 -12.89 1.75 -14.73
CA PHE A 177 -12.12 2.97 -14.75
C PHE A 177 -11.71 3.31 -16.18
N SER A 178 -11.87 4.56 -16.58
CA SER A 178 -11.26 5.11 -17.80
C SER A 178 -10.58 6.42 -17.47
N GLY A 179 -9.54 6.78 -18.21
CA GLY A 179 -8.92 8.08 -18.00
C GLY A 179 -8.41 8.72 -19.28
N HIS A 180 -8.46 10.03 -19.29
CA HIS A 180 -8.12 10.88 -20.43
C HIS A 180 -7.53 12.19 -19.96
N TYR A 181 -6.95 12.94 -20.89
CA TYR A 181 -6.45 14.28 -20.62
C TYR A 181 -7.48 15.31 -21.03
N GLU A 182 -7.75 16.27 -20.15
CA GLU A 182 -8.49 17.49 -20.46
C GLU A 182 -7.57 18.70 -20.24
N ASN A 183 -7.75 19.75 -21.05
CA ASN A 183 -7.04 21.03 -20.90
C ASN A 183 -5.49 20.92 -20.82
N GLY A 184 -4.90 19.92 -21.50
CA GLY A 184 -3.46 19.71 -21.60
C GLY A 184 -2.88 18.84 -20.48
N ASP A 185 -2.78 19.40 -19.28
CA ASP A 185 -2.06 18.79 -18.14
C ASP A 185 -2.96 18.26 -17.02
N THR A 186 -4.28 18.38 -17.16
CA THR A 186 -5.23 17.77 -16.22
C THR A 186 -5.56 16.36 -16.69
N TYR A 187 -5.35 15.39 -15.81
CA TYR A 187 -5.81 14.03 -16.04
C TYR A 187 -7.17 13.85 -15.37
N VAL A 188 -8.10 13.25 -16.10
CA VAL A 188 -9.45 12.94 -15.63
C VAL A 188 -9.54 11.43 -15.50
N LEU A 189 -9.93 10.96 -14.32
CA LEU A 189 -10.31 9.57 -14.07
C LEU A 189 -11.83 9.49 -13.92
N ASP A 190 -12.45 8.75 -14.83
CA ASP A 190 -13.87 8.41 -14.79
C ASP A 190 -14.06 7.08 -14.05
N ILE A 191 -14.88 7.09 -13.01
CA ILE A 191 -15.26 5.90 -12.23
C ILE A 191 -16.71 5.55 -12.60
N GLY A 192 -16.88 4.40 -13.25
CA GLY A 192 -18.20 3.89 -13.62
C GLY A 192 -18.92 3.24 -12.45
N THR A 193 -20.15 3.67 -12.15
CA THR A 193 -20.90 3.15 -10.99
C THR A 193 -21.97 2.11 -11.33
N ALA A 194 -22.16 1.77 -12.61
CA ALA A 194 -23.27 0.93 -13.07
C ALA A 194 -23.30 -0.48 -12.44
N ASN A 195 -22.13 -1.05 -12.16
CA ASN A 195 -21.99 -2.39 -11.60
C ASN A 195 -21.70 -2.37 -10.09
N LEU A 196 -21.63 -1.19 -9.48
CA LEU A 196 -21.38 -1.07 -8.05
C LEU A 196 -22.68 -1.35 -7.29
N SER A 197 -22.59 -2.27 -6.34
CA SER A 197 -23.71 -2.50 -5.43
C SER A 197 -23.95 -1.27 -4.53
N PRO A 198 -25.17 -1.07 -3.99
CA PRO A 198 -25.43 0.04 -3.09
C PRO A 198 -24.53 0.07 -1.86
N GLY A 199 -24.29 1.27 -1.34
CA GLY A 199 -23.51 1.50 -0.12
C GLY A 199 -22.22 2.28 -0.37
N ARG A 200 -21.40 2.35 0.68
CA ARG A 200 -20.18 3.15 0.72
C ARG A 200 -19.06 2.48 -0.07
N HIS A 201 -18.37 3.26 -0.90
CA HIS A 201 -17.17 2.86 -1.63
C HIS A 201 -16.14 3.98 -1.51
N ILE A 202 -14.87 3.63 -1.39
CA ILE A 202 -13.78 4.59 -1.25
C ILE A 202 -12.74 4.26 -2.30
N PHE A 203 -12.44 5.25 -3.14
CA PHE A 203 -11.40 5.14 -4.16
C PHE A 203 -10.20 5.97 -3.75
N TRP A 204 -9.04 5.32 -3.65
CA TRP A 204 -7.75 5.97 -3.44
C TRP A 204 -7.00 5.99 -4.76
N ILE A 205 -6.89 7.17 -5.36
CA ILE A 205 -6.22 7.37 -6.64
C ILE A 205 -4.81 7.85 -6.35
N VAL A 206 -3.82 7.00 -6.57
CA VAL A 206 -2.40 7.32 -6.36
C VAL A 206 -1.76 7.59 -7.71
N PHE A 207 -1.06 8.71 -7.84
CA PHE A 207 -0.52 9.19 -9.13
C PHE A 207 0.92 9.73 -9.03
N GLY A 208 1.60 9.41 -7.93
CA GLY A 208 3.01 9.71 -7.69
C GLY A 208 3.36 9.49 -6.23
N GLN A 209 4.64 9.60 -5.89
CA GLN A 209 5.10 9.46 -4.51
C GLN A 209 4.44 10.52 -3.61
N GLY A 210 3.72 10.07 -2.58
CA GLY A 210 2.98 10.94 -1.66
C GLY A 210 1.85 11.74 -2.32
N LYS A 211 1.45 11.41 -3.56
CA LYS A 211 0.36 12.05 -4.29
C LYS A 211 -0.81 11.09 -4.42
N ALA A 212 -1.83 11.32 -3.60
CA ALA A 212 -3.06 10.53 -3.61
C ALA A 212 -4.31 11.42 -3.48
N LEU A 213 -5.41 10.98 -4.07
CA LEU A 213 -6.75 11.52 -3.85
C LEU A 213 -7.64 10.45 -3.23
N MET A 214 -8.41 10.85 -2.23
CA MET A 214 -9.47 10.03 -1.66
C MET A 214 -10.82 10.49 -2.21
N VAL A 215 -11.58 9.55 -2.77
CA VAL A 215 -12.89 9.82 -3.36
C VAL A 215 -13.91 8.89 -2.72
N PRO A 216 -14.50 9.29 -1.57
CA PRO A 216 -15.56 8.52 -0.95
C PRO A 216 -16.89 8.80 -1.66
N ILE A 217 -17.63 7.74 -1.98
CA ILE A 217 -18.99 7.82 -2.51
C ILE A 217 -19.94 6.90 -1.77
N VAL A 218 -21.23 7.23 -1.79
CA VAL A 218 -22.32 6.34 -1.42
C VAL A 218 -23.17 6.10 -2.66
N VAL A 219 -23.13 4.86 -3.14
CA VAL A 219 -23.94 4.43 -4.29
C VAL A 219 -25.37 4.21 -3.82
N THR A 220 -26.30 4.97 -4.38
CA THR A 220 -27.73 4.79 -4.16
C THR A 220 -28.35 4.01 -5.33
N PRO A 221 -29.46 3.28 -5.09
CA PRO A 221 -30.23 2.65 -6.17
C PRO A 221 -30.68 3.63 -7.26
#